data_AF-A0A819XSV8-F1
#
_entry.id   AF-A0A819XSV8-F1
#
_cell.length_a   1.000
_cell.length_b   1.000
_cell.length_c   1.000
_cell.angle_alpha   90.00
_cell.angle_beta   90.00
_cell.angle_gamma   90.00
#
_symmetry.space_group_name_H-M   'P 1'
#
loop_
_entity.id
_entity.type
_entity.pdbx_description
1 polymer ?
#
loop_
_entity_poly.entity_id
_entity_poly.type
_entity_poly.pdbx_seq_one_letter_code
_entity_poly.pdbx_strand_id
1 'polypeptide(L)'
;MYVVRTVSKYHSSRLVYLLQTWITLVHEDVYFVSDIYPPNITRTHVILTETTCGPSSHSVRSLCCQTTHDFILYRRYESQYD
;
A
#
# COMPACT_ATOMS: atom_id res chain seq x y z
N MET A 1 -5.90 9.20 6.85
CA MET A 1 -5.25 8.39 5.79
C MET A 1 -3.84 7.94 6.18
N TYR A 2 -3.57 6.64 6.09
CA TYR A 2 -2.25 6.02 6.24
C TYR A 2 -1.93 5.21 4.97
N VAL A 3 -0.66 5.24 4.52
CA VAL A 3 -0.18 4.39 3.42
C VAL A 3 0.81 3.37 3.95
N VAL A 4 0.53 2.10 3.72
CA VAL A 4 1.39 0.98 4.09
C VAL A 4 2.00 0.37 2.83
N ARG A 5 3.31 0.53 2.67
CA ARG A 5 4.06 -0.14 1.61
C ARG A 5 4.46 -1.53 2.06
N THR A 6 4.21 -2.53 1.22
CA THR A 6 4.56 -3.92 1.49
C THR A 6 4.88 -4.66 0.20
N VAL A 7 5.39 -5.88 0.35
CA VAL A 7 5.51 -6.83 -0.75
C VAL A 7 5.17 -8.22 -0.24
N SER A 8 4.76 -9.10 -1.16
CA SER A 8 4.35 -10.48 -0.94
C SER A 8 5.21 -11.24 0.07
N LYS A 9 6.54 -11.15 -0.07
CA LYS A 9 7.51 -11.80 0.84
C LYS A 9 7.41 -11.38 2.32
N TYR A 10 6.78 -10.25 2.61
CA TYR A 10 6.59 -9.74 3.97
C TYR A 10 5.16 -9.89 4.50
N HIS A 11 4.24 -10.48 3.72
CA HIS A 11 2.85 -10.59 4.16
C HIS A 11 2.73 -11.43 5.43
N SER A 12 3.39 -12.59 5.47
CA SER A 12 3.35 -13.49 6.63
C SER A 12 4.26 -13.04 7.78
N SER A 13 5.36 -12.33 7.49
CA SER A 13 6.36 -11.99 8.50
C SER A 13 6.17 -10.61 9.14
N ARG A 14 5.43 -9.70 8.49
CA ARG A 14 5.24 -8.31 8.95
C ARG A 14 3.78 -7.88 8.87
N LEU A 15 3.17 -8.01 7.69
CA LEU A 15 1.85 -7.45 7.45
C LEU A 15 0.78 -8.09 8.34
N VAL A 16 0.86 -9.40 8.57
CA VAL A 16 -0.09 -10.12 9.44
C VAL A 16 -0.23 -9.48 10.81
N TYR A 17 0.88 -9.02 11.41
CA TYR A 17 0.86 -8.39 12.72
C TYR A 17 0.21 -7.00 12.67
N LEU A 18 0.44 -6.23 11.61
CA LEU A 18 -0.22 -4.93 11.44
C LEU A 18 -1.73 -5.10 11.27
N LEU A 19 -2.15 -6.08 10.46
CA LEU A 19 -3.56 -6.44 10.22
C LEU A 19 -4.27 -7.00 11.47
N GLN A 20 -3.52 -7.49 12.47
CA GLN A 20 -4.06 -7.96 13.75
C GLN A 20 -4.02 -6.89 14.85
N THR A 21 -3.40 -5.74 14.58
CA THR A 21 -3.19 -4.69 15.58
C THR A 21 -3.78 -3.37 15.10
N TRP A 22 -2.97 -2.33 14.92
CA TRP A 22 -3.45 -0.96 14.74
C TRP A 22 -4.29 -0.77 13.48
N ILE A 23 -4.07 -1.55 12.40
CA ILE A 23 -4.85 -1.43 11.17
C ILE A 23 -6.33 -1.76 11.44
N THR A 24 -6.63 -2.72 12.33
CA THR A 24 -8.02 -3.05 12.68
C THR A 24 -8.80 -1.87 13.24
N LEU A 25 -8.10 -0.94 13.92
CA LEU A 25 -8.71 0.22 14.57
C LEU A 25 -9.04 1.34 13.57
N VAL A 26 -8.39 1.36 12.39
CA VAL A 26 -8.46 2.46 11.41
C VAL A 26 -8.54 1.96 9.96
N HIS A 27 -9.10 0.76 9.74
CA HIS A 27 -9.00 0.05 8.46
C HIS A 27 -9.57 0.84 7.26
N GLU A 28 -10.57 1.69 7.49
CA GLU A 28 -11.17 2.56 6.47
C GLU A 28 -10.20 3.64 5.96
N ASP A 29 -9.22 4.04 6.77
CA ASP A 29 -8.23 5.07 6.45
C ASP A 29 -6.89 4.50 5.97
N VAL A 30 -6.74 3.16 5.91
CA VAL A 30 -5.48 2.50 5.56
C VAL A 30 -5.50 2.03 4.11
N TYR A 31 -4.50 2.47 3.35
CA TYR A 31 -4.27 2.10 1.96
C TYR A 31 -2.92 1.40 1.80
N PHE A 32 -2.81 0.56 0.78
CA PHE A 32 -1.66 -0.29 0.53
C PHE A 32 -1.05 -0.03 -0.84
N VAL A 33 0.28 -0.01 -0.87
CA VAL A 33 1.07 -0.08 -2.10
C VAL A 33 1.83 -1.39 -2.05
N SER A 34 1.55 -2.30 -2.99
CA SER A 34 2.00 -3.69 -2.91
C SER A 34 2.24 -4.30 -4.30
N ASP A 35 3.08 -5.33 -4.38
CA ASP A 35 3.28 -6.12 -5.61
C ASP A 35 2.07 -7.01 -5.90
N ILE A 36 1.41 -7.53 -4.87
CA ILE A 36 0.17 -8.33 -4.96
C ILE A 36 -0.91 -7.80 -4.01
N TYR A 37 -2.15 -8.23 -4.19
CA TYR A 37 -3.22 -7.93 -3.23
C TYR A 37 -2.92 -8.56 -1.86
N PRO A 38 -2.87 -7.75 -0.79
CA PRO A 38 -2.83 -8.29 0.56
C PRO A 38 -4.08 -9.11 0.90
N PRO A 39 -3.96 -10.14 1.76
CA PRO A 39 -5.12 -10.93 2.18
C PRO A 39 -6.10 -10.06 2.98
N ASN A 40 -7.40 -10.29 2.78
CA ASN A 40 -8.49 -9.62 3.51
C ASN A 40 -8.53 -8.08 3.38
N ILE A 41 -7.95 -7.52 2.32
CA ILE A 41 -8.01 -6.09 2.03
C ILE A 41 -8.86 -5.84 0.77
N THR A 42 -9.76 -4.86 0.85
CA THR A 42 -10.60 -4.45 -0.28
C THR A 42 -9.75 -3.89 -1.42
N ARG A 43 -10.04 -4.28 -2.67
CA ARG A 43 -9.25 -3.88 -3.85
C ARG A 43 -9.11 -2.36 -4.01
N THR A 44 -10.11 -1.59 -3.60
CA THR A 44 -10.10 -0.12 -3.66
C THR A 44 -9.06 0.52 -2.74
N HIS A 45 -8.56 -0.22 -1.74
CA HIS A 45 -7.53 0.24 -0.81
C HIS A 45 -6.11 -0.16 -1.26
N VAL A 46 -5.93 -0.68 -2.47
CA VAL A 46 -4.65 -1.22 -2.92
C VAL A 46 -4.26 -0.63 -4.29
N ILE A 47 -3.02 -0.18 -4.42
CA ILE A 47 -2.37 0.04 -5.72
C ILE A 47 -1.29 -1.01 -5.94
N LEU A 48 -1.41 -1.74 -7.06
CA LEU A 48 -0.42 -2.74 -7.45
C LEU A 48 0.79 -2.09 -8.14
N THR A 49 1.99 -2.54 -7.77
CA THR A 49 3.25 -2.00 -8.31
C THR A 49 3.91 -2.88 -9.36
N GLU A 50 3.53 -4.16 -9.46
CA GLU A 50 4.21 -5.14 -10.34
C GLU A 50 4.26 -4.66 -11.80
N THR A 51 3.17 -4.08 -12.30
CA THR A 51 3.06 -3.62 -13.69
C THR A 51 3.54 -2.19 -13.92
N THR A 52 3.68 -1.37 -12.88
CA THR A 52 4.00 0.07 -13.02
C THR A 52 5.42 0.41 -12.56
N CYS A 53 5.92 -0.23 -11.51
CA CYS A 53 7.24 0.00 -10.92
C CYS A 53 8.23 -1.14 -11.19
N GLY A 54 7.75 -2.24 -11.78
CA GLY A 54 8.53 -3.46 -11.99
C GLY A 54 8.80 -4.23 -10.68
N PRO A 55 9.79 -5.14 -10.69
CA PRO A 55 10.13 -5.95 -9.52
C PRO A 55 10.50 -5.08 -8.31
N SER A 56 10.13 -5.55 -7.12
CA SER A 56 10.55 -4.92 -5.87
C SER A 56 12.07 -4.89 -5.76
N SER A 57 12.64 -3.69 -5.77
CA SER A 57 14.07 -3.47 -5.62
C SER A 57 14.32 -2.25 -4.74
N HIS A 58 15.50 -2.18 -4.13
CA HIS A 58 15.94 -1.00 -3.38
C HIS A 58 16.62 0.05 -4.29
N SER A 59 16.31 0.04 -5.59
CA SER A 59 16.79 1.06 -6.51
C SER A 59 16.04 2.38 -6.31
N VAL A 60 16.72 3.51 -6.52
CA VAL A 60 16.09 4.85 -6.43
C VAL A 60 14.87 4.95 -7.33
N ARG A 61 14.95 4.41 -8.55
CA ARG A 61 13.82 4.38 -9.50
C ARG A 61 12.60 3.66 -8.92
N SER A 62 12.77 2.48 -8.33
CA SER A 62 11.66 1.71 -7.75
C SER A 62 11.08 2.42 -6.53
N LEU A 63 11.93 2.98 -5.66
CA LEU A 63 11.51 3.72 -4.48
C LEU A 63 10.74 5.02 -4.83
N CYS A 64 11.20 5.77 -5.83
CA CYS A 64 10.50 6.95 -6.34
C CYS A 64 9.14 6.56 -6.93
N CYS A 65 9.07 5.48 -7.72
CA CYS A 65 7.81 5.00 -8.29
C CYS A 65 6.78 4.64 -7.21
N GLN A 66 7.18 3.89 -6.17
CA GLN A 66 6.30 3.59 -5.04
C GLN A 66 5.88 4.86 -4.28
N THR A 67 6.78 5.83 -4.13
CA THR A 67 6.46 7.11 -3.50
C THR A 67 5.44 7.92 -4.31
N THR A 68 5.53 7.88 -5.65
CA THR A 68 4.49 8.46 -6.51
C THR A 68 3.13 7.83 -6.26
N HIS A 69 3.05 6.51 -6.04
CA HIS A 69 1.79 5.85 -5.70
C HIS A 69 1.22 6.31 -4.35
N ASP A 70 2.06 6.53 -3.33
CA ASP A 70 1.60 7.10 -2.06
C ASP A 70 0.94 8.47 -2.27
N PHE A 71 1.57 9.34 -3.07
CA PHE A 71 1.02 10.66 -3.38
C PHE A 71 -0.27 10.57 -4.22
N ILE A 72 -0.38 9.61 -5.14
CA ILE A 72 -1.62 9.38 -5.89
C ILE A 72 -2.75 8.99 -4.94
N LEU A 73 -2.49 8.10 -3.97
CA LEU A 73 -3.48 7.72 -2.96
C LEU A 73 -3.87 8.93 -2.10
N TYR A 74 -2.90 9.74 -1.68
CA TYR A 74 -3.16 10.96 -0.92
C TYR A 74 -4.06 11.93 -1.68
N ARG A 75 -3.76 12.19 -2.96
CA ARG A 75 -4.57 13.08 -3.80
C ARG A 75 -5.99 12.55 -4.02
N ARG A 76 -6.17 11.23 -4.15
CA ARG A 76 -7.51 10.61 -4.24
C ARG A 76 -8.29 10.78 -2.94
N TYR A 77 -7.64 10.60 -1.80
CA TYR A 77 -8.27 10.81 -0.49
C TYR A 77 -8.68 12.27 -0.31
N GLU A 78 -7.78 13.22 -0.60
CA GLU A 78 -8.04 14.66 -0.52
C GLU A 78 -9.24 15.07 -1.38
N SER A 79 -9.34 14.57 -2.62
CA SER A 79 -10.45 14.88 -3.53
C SER A 79 -11.83 14.38 -3.07
N GLN A 80 -11.92 13.56 -2.02
CA GLN A 80 -13.22 13.18 -1.44
C GLN A 80 -13.80 14.26 -0.53
N TYR A 81 -13.00 15.26 -0.16
CA TYR A 81 -13.37 16.35 0.73
C TYR A 81 -13.47 17.71 0.03
N ASP A 82 -13.20 17.76 -1.28
CA ASP A 82 -13.43 18.90 -2.19
C ASP A 82 -14.81 18.80 -2.84
#